data_AF-A0A158QH60-F1
#
_entry.id   AF-A0A158QH60-F1
#
_cell.length_a   1.000
_cell.length_b   1.000
_cell.length_c   1.000
_cell.angle_alpha   90.00
_cell.angle_beta   90.00
_cell.angle_gamma   90.00
#
_symmetry.space_group_name_H-M   'P 1'
#
loop_
_entity.id
_entity.type
_entity.pdbx_description
1 polymer ?
#
loop_
_entity_poly.entity_id
_entity_poly.type
_entity_poly.pdbx_seq_one_letter_code
_entity_poly.pdbx_strand_id
1 'polypeptide(L)'
;GVQIAIVADDGFYAGHRDKALFECIENGVITDVSVMMNGGVVRSSGLFPAHSVLFDYCKENSFLPGLHVNLSEGEPLSSKSVISSLLDSRTDLFFDKTNLRKNLSSVDLHHVYVEVENQIIKFEQIFGTPPLRVDGHQHCHVLPGIVEVLSRLLPRHNISWIRIPEESLLKHDKPKELISSLHLVGKILTGRVKAAAL
;
A
#
# COMPACT_ATOMS: atom_id res chain seq x y z
N GLY A 1 -15.30 23.82 -1.31
CA GLY A 1 -15.68 23.09 -0.08
C GLY A 1 -14.57 22.14 0.29
N VAL A 2 -14.47 21.75 1.55
CA VAL A 2 -13.56 20.67 1.98
C VAL A 2 -14.16 19.33 1.51
N GLN A 3 -13.34 18.46 0.94
CA GLN A 3 -13.70 17.07 0.64
C GLN A 3 -12.99 16.18 1.67
N ILE A 4 -13.72 15.21 2.22
CA ILE A 4 -13.22 14.25 3.21
C ILE A 4 -13.42 12.86 2.63
N ALA A 5 -12.37 12.04 2.69
CA ALA A 5 -12.45 10.61 2.41
C ALA A 5 -12.21 9.84 3.70
N ILE A 6 -13.10 8.90 4.03
CA ILE A 6 -12.90 7.92 5.09
C ILE A 6 -12.41 6.65 4.41
N VAL A 7 -11.11 6.41 4.49
CA VAL A 7 -10.44 5.29 3.83
C VAL A 7 -10.30 4.13 4.80
N ALA A 8 -10.79 2.95 4.43
CA ALA A 8 -10.47 1.72 5.13
C ALA A 8 -9.28 0.99 4.49
N ASP A 9 -8.39 0.49 5.34
CA ASP A 9 -7.18 -0.23 4.93
C ASP A 9 -7.44 -1.74 4.76
N ASP A 10 -6.47 -2.44 4.16
CA ASP A 10 -6.39 -3.91 4.07
C ASP A 10 -7.51 -4.63 3.30
N GLY A 11 -8.09 -3.99 2.28
CA GLY A 11 -8.87 -4.72 1.27
C GLY A 11 -8.04 -5.82 0.61
N PHE A 12 -8.67 -6.93 0.23
CA PHE A 12 -8.05 -8.14 -0.32
C PHE A 12 -7.08 -8.89 0.63
N TYR A 13 -6.96 -8.46 1.87
CA TYR A 13 -6.20 -9.21 2.88
C TYR A 13 -6.80 -10.62 3.09
N ALA A 14 -8.11 -10.69 3.33
CA ALA A 14 -8.86 -11.95 3.50
C ALA A 14 -10.36 -11.74 3.20
N GLY A 15 -11.06 -12.79 2.74
CA GLY A 15 -12.46 -12.68 2.31
C GLY A 15 -13.44 -12.21 3.39
N HIS A 16 -13.21 -12.56 4.67
CA HIS A 16 -14.03 -12.04 5.77
C HIS A 16 -13.82 -10.54 6.01
N ARG A 17 -12.61 -10.03 5.73
CA ARG A 17 -12.32 -8.59 5.82
C ARG A 17 -12.97 -7.84 4.67
N ASP A 18 -12.88 -8.37 3.45
CA ASP A 18 -13.59 -7.83 2.28
C ASP A 18 -15.10 -7.73 2.54
N LYS A 19 -15.70 -8.73 3.19
CA LYS A 19 -17.11 -8.69 3.57
C LYS A 19 -17.43 -7.53 4.53
N ALA A 20 -16.65 -7.35 5.58
CA ALA A 20 -16.85 -6.25 6.53
C ALA A 20 -16.64 -4.88 5.87
N LEU A 21 -15.65 -4.76 4.98
CA LEU A 21 -15.40 -3.53 4.22
C LEU A 21 -16.56 -3.20 3.27
N PHE A 22 -17.07 -4.19 2.55
CA PHE A 22 -18.26 -4.03 1.72
C PHE A 22 -19.47 -3.57 2.54
N GLU A 23 -19.74 -4.19 3.69
CA GLU A 23 -20.82 -3.77 4.60
C GLU A 23 -20.63 -2.31 5.07
N CYS A 24 -19.40 -1.89 5.32
CA CYS A 24 -19.11 -0.50 5.70
C CYS A 24 -19.36 0.49 4.55
N ILE A 25 -19.02 0.13 3.31
CA ILE A 25 -19.28 0.96 2.14
C ILE A 25 -20.79 1.10 1.90
N GLU A 26 -21.53 -0.01 1.93
CA GLU A 26 -22.99 -0.03 1.73
C GLU A 26 -23.75 0.80 2.77
N ASN A 27 -23.25 0.84 4.01
CA ASN A 27 -23.82 1.66 5.09
C ASN A 27 -23.32 3.11 5.06
N GLY A 28 -22.45 3.49 4.12
CA GLY A 28 -21.93 4.85 3.97
C GLY A 28 -21.02 5.32 5.12
N VAL A 29 -20.48 4.39 5.93
CA VAL A 29 -19.59 4.75 7.05
C VAL A 29 -18.14 4.94 6.60
N ILE A 30 -17.75 4.32 5.47
CA ILE A 30 -16.51 4.59 4.77
C ILE A 30 -16.82 5.04 3.35
N THR A 31 -15.99 5.92 2.80
CA THR A 31 -16.18 6.46 1.44
C THR A 31 -15.17 5.90 0.47
N ASP A 32 -14.13 5.22 0.97
CA ASP A 32 -13.05 4.69 0.15
C ASP A 32 -12.36 3.49 0.83
N VAL A 33 -11.63 2.68 0.06
CA VAL A 33 -10.88 1.50 0.52
C VAL A 33 -9.59 1.33 -0.27
N SER A 34 -8.52 0.87 0.38
CA SER A 34 -7.26 0.49 -0.28
C SER A 34 -7.07 -1.02 -0.26
N VAL A 35 -6.60 -1.61 -1.36
CA VAL A 35 -6.49 -3.07 -1.55
C VAL A 35 -5.05 -3.56 -1.72
N MET A 36 -4.72 -4.71 -1.15
CA MET A 36 -3.41 -5.36 -1.22
C MET A 36 -3.33 -6.32 -2.40
N MET A 37 -2.37 -6.12 -3.30
CA MET A 37 -2.22 -6.98 -4.49
C MET A 37 -1.51 -8.31 -4.21
N ASN A 38 -0.88 -8.45 -3.05
CA ASN A 38 -0.31 -9.72 -2.55
C ASN A 38 -1.10 -10.29 -1.36
N GLY A 39 -2.29 -9.74 -1.09
CA GLY A 39 -3.19 -10.21 -0.03
C GLY A 39 -3.74 -11.61 -0.31
N GLY A 40 -4.29 -12.26 0.73
CA GLY A 40 -4.77 -13.63 0.66
C GLY A 40 -5.87 -13.82 -0.40
N VAL A 41 -6.71 -12.83 -0.63
CA VAL A 41 -7.77 -12.88 -1.64
C VAL A 41 -7.17 -12.95 -3.05
N VAL A 42 -6.23 -12.07 -3.37
CA VAL A 42 -5.56 -12.08 -4.68
C VAL A 42 -4.75 -13.35 -4.87
N ARG A 43 -4.02 -13.84 -3.85
CA ARG A 43 -3.20 -15.06 -3.98
C ARG A 43 -4.01 -16.35 -4.08
N SER A 44 -5.14 -16.41 -3.38
CA SER A 44 -6.04 -17.58 -3.42
C SER A 44 -6.82 -17.68 -4.73
N SER A 45 -6.78 -16.64 -5.55
CA SER A 45 -7.51 -16.56 -6.79
C SER A 45 -6.58 -16.62 -7.99
N GLY A 46 -7.08 -17.11 -9.13
CA GLY A 46 -6.29 -17.19 -10.36
C GLY A 46 -6.02 -15.82 -10.97
N LEU A 47 -6.67 -15.52 -12.10
CA LEU A 47 -6.41 -14.28 -12.81
C LEU A 47 -6.98 -13.04 -12.08
N PHE A 48 -8.13 -13.20 -11.43
CA PHE A 48 -8.88 -12.15 -10.71
C PHE A 48 -9.29 -12.63 -9.32
N PRO A 49 -9.56 -11.71 -8.36
CA PRO A 49 -10.00 -12.03 -6.99
C PRO A 49 -11.41 -12.63 -6.94
N ALA A 50 -11.57 -13.86 -7.45
CA ALA A 50 -12.86 -14.54 -7.55
C ALA A 50 -13.47 -14.74 -6.15
N HIS A 51 -14.78 -14.52 -6.04
CA HIS A 51 -15.55 -14.62 -4.78
C HIS A 51 -15.24 -13.54 -3.73
N SER A 52 -14.52 -12.48 -4.10
CA SER A 52 -14.43 -11.28 -3.25
C SER A 52 -15.63 -10.37 -3.48
N VAL A 53 -16.49 -10.27 -2.47
CA VAL A 53 -17.63 -9.34 -2.50
C VAL A 53 -17.19 -7.88 -2.65
N LEU A 54 -15.99 -7.54 -2.16
CA LEU A 54 -15.42 -6.21 -2.34
C LEU A 54 -15.00 -5.97 -3.80
N PHE A 55 -14.40 -6.97 -4.45
CA PHE A 55 -14.07 -6.88 -5.87
C PHE A 55 -15.33 -6.79 -6.74
N ASP A 56 -16.34 -7.61 -6.47
CA ASP A 56 -17.62 -7.57 -7.18
C ASP A 56 -18.25 -6.18 -7.09
N TYR A 57 -18.32 -5.61 -5.87
CA TYR A 57 -18.77 -4.23 -5.67
C TYR A 57 -17.96 -3.21 -6.49
N CYS A 58 -16.63 -3.31 -6.47
CA CYS A 58 -15.76 -2.40 -7.23
C CYS A 58 -16.07 -2.44 -8.73
N LYS A 59 -16.26 -3.65 -9.29
CA LYS A 59 -16.55 -3.85 -10.71
C LYS A 59 -17.94 -3.35 -11.09
N GLU A 60 -18.96 -3.68 -10.31
CA GLU A 60 -20.36 -3.33 -10.58
C GLU A 60 -20.60 -1.81 -10.49
N ASN A 61 -19.92 -1.13 -9.57
CA ASN A 61 -20.12 0.29 -9.31
C ASN A 61 -19.07 1.20 -9.98
N SER A 62 -18.17 0.64 -10.80
CA SER A 62 -17.01 1.37 -11.33
C SER A 62 -16.22 2.11 -10.24
N PHE A 63 -16.17 1.51 -9.06
CA PHE A 63 -15.47 2.05 -7.90
C PHE A 63 -14.00 1.62 -7.97
N LEU A 64 -13.09 2.59 -8.03
CA LEU A 64 -11.65 2.35 -8.12
C LEU A 64 -11.01 2.50 -6.74
N PRO A 65 -10.57 1.41 -6.10
CA PRO A 65 -9.91 1.48 -4.80
C PRO A 65 -8.48 2.06 -4.89
N GLY A 66 -7.90 2.40 -3.75
CA GLY A 66 -6.46 2.68 -3.64
C GLY A 66 -5.60 1.42 -3.67
N LEU A 67 -4.31 1.56 -3.95
CA LEU A 67 -3.33 0.49 -3.75
C LEU A 67 -2.77 0.56 -2.32
N HIS A 68 -2.95 -0.51 -1.55
CA HIS A 68 -2.36 -0.69 -0.24
C HIS A 68 -1.05 -1.45 -0.35
N VAL A 69 0.07 -0.73 -0.47
CA VAL A 69 1.40 -1.34 -0.64
C VAL A 69 1.74 -2.20 0.57
N ASN A 70 2.14 -3.44 0.33
CA ASN A 70 2.53 -4.35 1.40
C ASN A 70 3.93 -4.93 1.15
N LEU A 71 4.82 -4.73 2.12
CA LEU A 71 6.21 -5.20 2.11
C LEU A 71 6.59 -5.90 3.41
N SER A 72 5.61 -6.17 4.28
CA SER A 72 5.87 -6.61 5.66
C SER A 72 4.99 -7.74 6.15
N GLU A 73 4.21 -8.35 5.26
CA GLU A 73 3.35 -9.47 5.62
C GLU A 73 3.10 -10.41 4.46
N GLY A 74 3.23 -11.72 4.71
CA GLY A 74 2.94 -12.75 3.73
C GLY A 74 3.98 -12.87 2.61
N GLU A 75 3.51 -13.33 1.44
CA GLU A 75 4.36 -13.63 0.29
C GLU A 75 4.44 -12.43 -0.67
N PRO A 76 5.59 -12.23 -1.34
CA PRO A 76 5.72 -11.26 -2.42
C PRO A 76 4.94 -11.66 -3.67
N LEU A 77 4.66 -10.70 -4.56
CA LEU A 77 4.30 -11.01 -5.95
C LEU A 77 5.51 -11.40 -6.79
N SER A 78 6.66 -10.80 -6.48
CA SER A 78 7.91 -11.02 -7.20
C SER A 78 8.52 -12.38 -6.87
N SER A 79 9.35 -12.90 -7.80
CA SER A 79 10.18 -14.06 -7.50
C SER A 79 11.08 -13.77 -6.28
N LYS A 80 11.07 -14.68 -5.32
CA LYS A 80 11.82 -14.55 -4.06
C LYS A 80 13.32 -14.34 -4.27
N SER A 81 13.88 -14.92 -5.34
CA SER A 81 15.28 -14.75 -5.72
C SER A 81 15.64 -13.34 -6.19
N VAL A 82 14.66 -12.59 -6.71
CA VAL A 82 14.83 -11.22 -7.24
C VAL A 82 14.70 -10.16 -6.15
N ILE A 83 14.03 -10.49 -5.04
CA ILE A 83 13.73 -9.55 -3.96
C ILE A 83 14.21 -10.02 -2.58
N SER A 84 15.24 -10.86 -2.54
CA SER A 84 15.68 -11.59 -1.34
C SER A 84 15.95 -10.72 -0.11
N SER A 85 16.41 -9.47 -0.29
CA SER A 85 16.65 -8.52 0.81
C SER A 85 15.39 -8.08 1.58
N LEU A 86 14.19 -8.37 1.08
CA LEU A 86 12.91 -8.10 1.75
C LEU A 86 12.40 -9.30 2.58
N LEU A 87 13.05 -10.46 2.48
CA LEU A 87 12.53 -11.73 2.96
C LEU A 87 13.28 -12.24 4.20
N ASP A 88 12.54 -12.84 5.13
CA ASP A 88 13.13 -13.64 6.20
C ASP A 88 13.59 -14.98 5.63
N SER A 89 14.91 -15.21 5.66
CA SER A 89 15.54 -16.43 5.11
C SER A 89 15.09 -17.73 5.78
N ARG A 90 14.39 -17.67 6.92
CA ARG A 90 13.86 -18.85 7.62
C ARG A 90 12.48 -19.26 7.12
N THR A 91 11.72 -18.31 6.60
CA THR A 91 10.32 -18.52 6.20
C THR A 91 10.08 -18.29 4.72
N ASP A 92 11.01 -17.64 4.03
CA ASP A 92 10.87 -17.16 2.65
C ASP A 92 9.63 -16.26 2.46
N LEU A 93 9.20 -15.58 3.52
CA LEU A 93 8.13 -14.57 3.54
C LEU A 93 8.74 -13.18 3.77
N PHE A 94 7.96 -12.11 3.57
CA PHE A 94 8.40 -10.79 3.98
C PHE A 94 8.80 -10.76 5.45
N PHE A 95 9.79 -9.91 5.77
CA PHE A 95 10.02 -9.54 7.17
C PHE A 95 8.75 -8.96 7.78
N ASP A 96 8.42 -9.35 9.01
CA ASP A 96 7.34 -8.70 9.75
C ASP A 96 7.61 -7.18 9.94
N LYS A 97 6.59 -6.46 10.40
CA LYS A 97 6.63 -5.02 10.73
C LYS A 97 7.94 -4.57 11.41
N THR A 98 8.36 -5.35 12.39
CA THR A 98 9.49 -5.03 13.29
C THR A 98 10.79 -5.33 12.59
N ASN A 99 10.90 -6.48 11.94
CA ASN A 99 12.10 -6.90 11.24
C ASN A 99 12.37 -6.09 9.98
N LEU A 100 11.34 -5.66 9.24
CA LEU A 100 11.51 -4.74 8.11
C LEU A 100 12.14 -3.43 8.58
N ARG A 101 11.64 -2.87 9.67
CA ARG A 101 12.17 -1.61 10.25
C ARG A 101 13.59 -1.76 10.78
N LYS A 102 13.89 -2.88 11.46
CA LYS A 102 15.23 -3.15 11.98
C LYS A 102 16.27 -3.32 10.86
N ASN A 103 15.88 -3.89 9.73
CA ASN A 103 16.78 -4.19 8.62
C ASN A 103 16.73 -3.15 7.49
N LEU A 104 16.07 -2.00 7.69
CA LEU A 104 15.81 -1.03 6.62
C LEU A 104 17.08 -0.53 5.93
N SER A 105 18.20 -0.38 6.66
CA SER A 105 19.49 0.02 6.09
C SER A 105 20.15 -1.05 5.21
N SER A 106 19.73 -2.31 5.36
CA SER A 106 20.24 -3.47 4.63
C SER A 106 19.31 -3.90 3.49
N VAL A 107 18.13 -3.30 3.38
CA VAL A 107 17.20 -3.53 2.28
C VAL A 107 17.76 -2.91 1.00
N ASP A 108 17.83 -3.72 -0.05
CA ASP A 108 18.12 -3.23 -1.40
C ASP A 108 16.89 -2.50 -1.95
N LEU A 109 17.03 -1.20 -2.21
CA LEU A 109 15.95 -0.36 -2.73
C LEU A 109 15.50 -0.77 -4.13
N HIS A 110 16.32 -1.48 -4.90
CA HIS A 110 15.89 -2.06 -6.16
C HIS A 110 14.89 -3.20 -5.94
N HIS A 111 15.03 -3.99 -4.87
CA HIS A 111 14.05 -5.03 -4.54
C HIS A 111 12.69 -4.42 -4.16
N VAL A 112 12.71 -3.30 -3.43
CA VAL A 112 11.49 -2.51 -3.13
C VAL A 112 10.85 -2.03 -4.44
N TYR A 113 11.65 -1.47 -5.35
CA TYR A 113 11.16 -1.01 -6.66
C TYR A 113 10.45 -2.14 -7.41
N VAL A 114 11.10 -3.30 -7.55
CA VAL A 114 10.57 -4.44 -8.30
C VAL A 114 9.26 -4.95 -7.69
N GLU A 115 9.21 -5.11 -6.37
CA GLU A 115 8.01 -5.62 -5.71
C GLU A 115 6.84 -4.64 -5.80
N VAL A 116 7.08 -3.35 -5.57
CA VAL A 116 6.01 -2.35 -5.65
C VAL A 116 5.54 -2.18 -7.10
N GLU A 117 6.43 -2.19 -8.08
CA GLU A 117 6.05 -2.12 -9.50
C GLU A 117 5.19 -3.32 -9.89
N ASN A 118 5.52 -4.53 -9.42
CA ASN A 118 4.69 -5.71 -9.62
C ASN A 118 3.32 -5.60 -8.95
N GLN A 119 3.22 -4.97 -7.77
CA GLN A 119 1.92 -4.67 -7.14
C GLN A 119 1.10 -3.66 -7.96
N ILE A 120 1.72 -2.61 -8.52
CA ILE A 120 1.03 -1.65 -9.40
C ILE A 120 0.55 -2.33 -10.68
N ILE A 121 1.40 -3.15 -11.32
CA ILE A 121 1.04 -3.90 -12.53
C ILE A 121 -0.11 -4.87 -12.25
N LYS A 122 -0.07 -5.60 -11.12
CA LYS A 122 -1.16 -6.51 -10.75
C LYS A 122 -2.46 -5.77 -10.48
N PHE A 123 -2.40 -4.57 -9.88
CA PHE A 123 -3.56 -3.69 -9.72
C PHE A 123 -4.15 -3.34 -11.08
N GLU A 124 -3.33 -2.86 -12.02
CA GLU A 124 -3.78 -2.47 -13.37
C GLU A 124 -4.37 -3.66 -14.14
N GLN A 125 -3.82 -4.86 -13.99
CA GLN A 125 -4.38 -6.08 -14.58
C GLN A 125 -5.78 -6.41 -14.04
N ILE A 126 -6.03 -6.17 -12.75
CA ILE A 126 -7.31 -6.49 -12.10
C ILE A 126 -8.37 -5.42 -12.40
N PHE A 127 -8.00 -4.14 -12.34
CA PHE A 127 -8.95 -3.02 -12.45
C PHE A 127 -9.00 -2.38 -13.84
N GLY A 128 -8.04 -2.68 -14.72
CA GLY A 128 -7.93 -2.13 -16.08
C GLY A 128 -7.32 -0.73 -16.15
N THR A 129 -6.86 -0.17 -15.02
CA THR A 129 -6.22 1.15 -14.91
C THR A 129 -5.31 1.16 -13.67
N PRO A 130 -4.22 1.96 -13.66
CA PRO A 130 -3.42 2.15 -12.44
C PRO A 130 -4.25 2.80 -11.32
N PRO A 131 -3.85 2.60 -10.05
CA PRO A 131 -4.51 3.24 -8.91
C PRO A 131 -4.29 4.75 -8.96
N LEU A 132 -5.27 5.54 -8.50
CA LEU A 132 -5.05 6.99 -8.36
C LEU A 132 -4.30 7.34 -7.08
N ARG A 133 -4.43 6.49 -6.06
CA ARG A 133 -3.95 6.73 -4.70
C ARG A 133 -3.24 5.51 -4.11
N VAL A 134 -2.21 5.78 -3.32
CA VAL A 134 -1.39 4.78 -2.65
C VAL A 134 -1.30 5.09 -1.16
N ASP A 135 -1.39 4.05 -0.36
CA ASP A 135 -0.97 4.03 1.02
C ASP A 135 -0.19 2.72 1.26
N GLY A 136 -0.01 2.30 2.49
CA GLY A 136 0.75 1.07 2.71
C GLY A 136 0.55 0.46 4.07
N HIS A 137 0.52 -0.87 4.04
CA HIS A 137 0.36 -1.75 5.17
C HIS A 137 1.42 -1.44 6.22
N GLN A 138 0.94 -1.25 7.46
CA GLN A 138 1.77 -0.87 8.61
C GLN A 138 2.64 0.37 8.34
N HIS A 139 2.19 1.30 7.49
CA HIS A 139 2.91 2.50 7.07
C HIS A 139 4.28 2.25 6.40
N CYS A 140 4.46 1.11 5.72
CA CYS A 140 5.73 0.83 5.03
C CYS A 140 6.09 1.90 3.97
N HIS A 141 5.08 2.50 3.33
CA HIS A 141 5.22 3.52 2.28
C HIS A 141 5.91 4.82 2.70
N VAL A 142 6.00 5.11 4.00
CA VAL A 142 6.71 6.30 4.52
C VAL A 142 8.04 5.99 5.21
N LEU A 143 8.48 4.73 5.17
CA LEU A 143 9.79 4.36 5.71
C LEU A 143 10.91 5.00 4.86
N PRO A 144 12.02 5.44 5.49
CA PRO A 144 13.21 5.89 4.77
C PRO A 144 13.68 4.90 3.71
N GLY A 145 14.14 5.39 2.57
CA GLY A 145 14.47 4.58 1.39
C GLY A 145 13.24 4.17 0.56
N ILE A 146 12.18 3.68 1.21
CA ILE A 146 10.96 3.20 0.52
C ILE A 146 10.18 4.37 -0.08
N VAL A 147 10.02 5.47 0.66
CA VAL A 147 9.32 6.66 0.13
C VAL A 147 10.04 7.27 -1.07
N GLU A 148 11.37 7.23 -1.10
CA GLU A 148 12.20 7.71 -2.21
C GLU A 148 11.98 6.85 -3.45
N VAL A 149 11.88 5.53 -3.30
CA VAL A 149 11.51 4.62 -4.38
C VAL A 149 10.12 4.95 -4.92
N LEU A 150 9.12 5.05 -4.04
CA LEU A 150 7.74 5.38 -4.41
C LEU A 150 7.65 6.73 -5.14
N SER A 151 8.32 7.76 -4.64
CA SER A 151 8.28 9.09 -5.25
C SER A 151 8.74 9.14 -6.71
N ARG A 152 9.62 8.22 -7.10
CA ARG A 152 10.14 8.08 -8.47
C ARG A 152 9.27 7.15 -9.30
N LEU A 153 8.74 6.10 -8.69
CA LEU A 153 7.93 5.06 -9.34
C LEU A 153 6.51 5.54 -9.64
N LEU A 154 5.80 6.13 -8.66
CA LEU A 154 4.40 6.52 -8.78
C LEU A 154 4.10 7.42 -10.00
N PRO A 155 4.89 8.49 -10.28
CA PRO A 155 4.66 9.32 -11.47
C PRO A 155 4.81 8.56 -12.80
N ARG A 156 5.61 7.49 -12.85
CA ARG A 156 5.81 6.69 -14.07
C ARG A 156 4.57 5.88 -14.43
N HIS A 157 3.70 5.61 -13.45
CA HIS A 157 2.43 4.91 -13.61
C HIS A 157 1.23 5.85 -13.52
N ASN A 158 1.44 7.18 -13.64
CA ASN A 158 0.40 8.21 -13.51
C ASN A 158 -0.34 8.20 -12.15
N ILE A 159 0.28 7.65 -11.10
CA ILE A 159 -0.28 7.61 -9.76
C ILE A 159 -0.04 8.97 -9.10
N SER A 160 -1.13 9.64 -8.73
CA SER A 160 -1.11 11.07 -8.39
C SER A 160 -1.23 11.35 -6.90
N TRP A 161 -1.55 10.36 -6.07
CA TRP A 161 -1.73 10.55 -4.63
C TRP A 161 -1.00 9.49 -3.81
N ILE A 162 -0.38 9.93 -2.71
CA ILE A 162 0.12 9.05 -1.66
C ILE A 162 -0.26 9.62 -0.29
N ARG A 163 -0.71 8.74 0.62
CA ARG A 163 -1.09 9.13 1.99
C ARG A 163 0.12 9.68 2.74
N ILE A 164 -0.08 10.78 3.43
CA ILE A 164 0.83 11.26 4.48
C ILE A 164 0.15 10.99 5.82
N PRO A 165 0.69 10.11 6.68
CA PRO A 165 0.18 9.89 8.02
C PRO A 165 0.61 11.05 8.91
N GLU A 166 -0.07 12.18 8.78
CA GLU A 166 0.14 13.35 9.64
C GLU A 166 -0.62 13.14 10.95
N GLU A 167 -0.01 12.42 11.87
CA GLU A 167 -0.52 12.26 13.23
C GLU A 167 0.09 13.36 14.10
N SER A 168 -0.76 14.22 14.68
CA SER A 168 -0.30 15.12 15.73
C SER A 168 0.20 14.25 16.88
N LEU A 169 1.51 14.21 17.10
CA LEU A 169 2.11 13.47 18.20
C LEU A 169 1.50 14.00 19.51
N LEU A 170 0.49 13.29 20.03
CA LEU A 170 -0.03 13.51 21.37
C LEU A 170 1.08 13.10 22.34
N LYS A 171 2.00 14.04 22.60
CA LYS A 171 3.06 14.04 23.61
C LYS A 171 3.57 12.65 24.00
N HIS A 172 4.38 12.03 23.13
CA HIS A 172 5.34 11.03 23.57
C HIS A 172 6.73 11.36 23.05
N ASP A 173 7.69 11.41 23.99
CA ASP A 173 9.10 11.62 23.72
C ASP A 173 9.66 10.42 22.94
N LYS A 174 9.78 10.54 21.60
CA LYS A 174 10.80 9.97 20.65
C LYS A 174 10.19 9.63 19.26
N PRO A 175 10.99 9.53 18.16
CA PRO A 175 12.31 10.09 17.85
C PRO A 175 12.30 10.99 16.59
N LYS A 176 13.38 11.76 16.37
CA LYS A 176 13.59 12.72 15.26
C LYS A 176 13.41 12.14 13.83
N GLU A 177 13.45 10.82 13.66
CA GLU A 177 13.42 10.15 12.36
C GLU A 177 12.05 10.19 11.67
N LEU A 178 10.93 10.05 12.40
CA LEU A 178 9.58 10.08 11.81
C LEU A 178 9.21 11.47 11.26
N ILE A 179 9.61 12.51 12.00
CA ILE A 179 9.44 13.93 11.59
C ILE A 179 10.29 14.21 10.34
N SER A 180 11.50 13.63 10.27
CA SER A 180 12.36 13.71 9.08
C SER A 180 11.70 13.04 7.87
N SER A 181 11.12 11.84 8.03
CA SER A 181 10.41 11.15 6.96
C SER A 181 9.20 11.93 6.46
N LEU A 182 8.37 12.51 7.33
CA LEU A 182 7.21 13.32 6.91
C LEU A 182 7.64 14.60 6.18
N HIS A 183 8.67 15.29 6.67
CA HIS A 183 9.27 16.43 5.97
C HIS A 183 9.89 16.03 4.62
N LEU A 184 10.48 14.84 4.55
CA LEU A 184 11.10 14.29 3.34
C LEU A 184 10.04 13.87 2.33
N VAL A 185 8.96 13.22 2.75
CA VAL A 185 7.75 12.91 1.94
C VAL A 185 7.23 14.22 1.33
N GLY A 186 7.04 15.25 2.17
CA GLY A 186 6.63 16.57 1.71
C GLY A 186 7.59 17.19 0.69
N LYS A 187 8.91 17.15 0.92
CA LYS A 187 9.91 17.74 0.01
C LYS A 187 10.17 16.94 -1.27
N ILE A 188 10.05 15.63 -1.23
CA ILE A 188 10.33 14.73 -2.36
C ILE A 188 9.13 14.69 -3.32
N LEU A 189 7.90 14.73 -2.78
CA LEU A 189 6.68 14.63 -3.60
C LEU A 189 6.25 15.97 -4.20
N THR A 190 6.72 17.11 -3.66
CA THR A 190 6.40 18.44 -4.19
C THR A 190 6.89 18.61 -5.62
N GLY A 191 5.98 18.38 -6.57
CA GLY A 191 6.16 18.67 -7.98
C GLY A 191 5.53 17.64 -8.94
N ARG A 192 5.25 16.40 -8.49
CA ARG A 192 4.71 15.34 -9.38
C ARG A 192 3.61 14.47 -8.78
N VAL A 193 3.51 14.37 -7.46
CA VAL A 193 2.47 13.60 -6.76
C VAL A 193 1.87 14.50 -5.68
N LYS A 194 0.55 14.56 -5.59
CA LYS A 194 -0.14 15.29 -4.53
C LYS A 194 -0.06 14.48 -3.24
N ALA A 195 0.39 15.13 -2.19
CA ALA A 195 0.27 14.64 -0.83
C ALA A 195 -1.14 14.92 -0.31
N ALA A 196 -1.80 13.93 0.27
CA ALA A 196 -3.02 14.13 1.06
C ALA A 196 -2.79 13.58 2.46
N ALA A 197 -3.11 14.39 3.48
CA ALA A 197 -3.44 13.87 4.79
C ALA A 197 -4.75 13.10 4.61
N LEU A 198 -4.65 11.77 4.59
CA LEU A 198 -5.78 10.85 4.57
C LEU A 198 -5.80 10.15 5.93
#